data_AF-A0A1T3BMV6-F1
#
_entry.id   AF-A0A1T3BMV6-F1
#
_cell.length_a   1.000
_cell.length_b   1.000
_cell.length_c   1.000
_cell.angle_alpha   90.00
_cell.angle_beta   90.00
_cell.angle_gamma   90.00
#
_symmetry.space_group_name_H-M   'P 1'
#
loop_
_entity.id
_entity.type
_entity.pdbx_description
1 polymer ?
#
loop_
_entity_poly.entity_id
_entity_poly.type
_entity_poly.pdbx_seq_one_letter_code
_entity_poly.pdbx_strand_id
1 'polypeptide(L)'
;MGNESGSGRGIGVDMAGEGTVELTKVTVSGFETGVKVSKGKVTISGESAITAKGQNAVGVEVKGTGVLKINGESTITAEGTHGVGVRITETGKAEVIGATIKGNGGRSGTSKGVEVNTSSKEEVKLTNVDISKVMYGVSVSKGTVKISGELTKIAATGTGLSVQGGTVTMTGGTISEGGVSVGKTGTLMLEGVTVSGNNGVRMSGGTFKMIRGKITGSETSTGVDMSGKGEVTLEDVIVSKVTTGVSMMGGGTFKMTRGAITVVENSGVGVSVEGGEEVTVNLDGTKITGSGTSRNGVYVGGEMTAKLTKTVITGSGGGNGGTGVYATGER
;
A
#
# COMPACT_ATOMS: atom_id res chain seq x y z
N MET A 1 -12.56 38.86 11.65
CA MET A 1 -12.98 37.57 11.04
C MET A 1 -13.17 37.84 9.56
N GLY A 2 -12.25 37.40 8.71
CA GLY A 2 -12.28 37.64 7.26
C GLY A 2 -12.87 36.44 6.53
N ASN A 3 -13.74 36.71 5.55
CA ASN A 3 -14.45 35.72 4.73
C ASN A 3 -13.53 34.63 4.17
N GLU A 4 -13.88 33.38 4.43
CA GLU A 4 -13.19 32.16 4.00
C GLU A 4 -13.41 31.79 2.52
N SER A 5 -13.48 32.76 1.62
CA SER A 5 -13.68 32.53 0.18
C SER A 5 -12.43 32.87 -0.63
N GLY A 6 -11.24 32.61 -0.08
CA GLY A 6 -10.00 32.66 -0.84
C GLY A 6 -10.06 31.66 -1.99
N SER A 7 -9.70 32.07 -3.20
CA SER A 7 -9.74 31.28 -4.44
C SER A 7 -8.86 30.02 -4.44
N GLY A 8 -8.26 29.67 -3.28
CA GLY A 8 -7.31 28.59 -3.11
C GLY A 8 -6.08 28.79 -4.00
N ARG A 9 -5.67 30.04 -4.27
CA ARG A 9 -4.49 30.36 -5.10
C ARG A 9 -3.33 30.80 -4.21
N GLY A 10 -2.11 30.42 -4.59
CA GLY A 10 -0.87 30.87 -3.94
C GLY A 10 -0.29 29.90 -2.91
N ILE A 11 0.76 30.36 -2.22
CA ILE A 11 1.58 29.58 -1.30
C ILE A 11 1.52 30.22 0.09
N GLY A 12 1.27 29.43 1.14
CA GLY A 12 1.24 29.93 2.51
C GLY A 12 2.64 30.20 3.08
N VAL A 13 3.55 29.23 2.94
CA VAL A 13 4.96 29.35 3.33
C VAL A 13 5.84 28.90 2.16
N ASP A 14 6.73 29.76 1.67
CA ASP A 14 7.65 29.45 0.56
C ASP A 14 9.12 29.48 1.04
N MET A 15 9.73 28.29 1.16
CA MET A 15 11.14 28.13 1.49
C MET A 15 11.97 27.93 0.21
N ALA A 16 12.52 29.04 -0.29
CA ALA A 16 13.32 29.08 -1.51
C ALA A 16 14.82 29.35 -1.30
N GLY A 17 15.26 29.60 -0.06
CA GLY A 17 16.66 29.84 0.32
C GLY A 17 17.35 28.63 0.97
N GLU A 18 18.61 28.74 1.35
CA GLU A 18 19.41 27.66 1.97
C GLU A 18 19.24 27.54 3.50
N GLY A 19 18.42 28.40 4.11
CA GLY A 19 18.25 28.47 5.57
C GLY A 19 17.36 27.38 6.16
N THR A 20 16.92 27.61 7.40
CA THR A 20 15.91 26.77 8.07
C THR A 20 14.71 27.63 8.48
N VAL A 21 13.50 27.11 8.27
CA VAL A 21 12.25 27.67 8.80
C VAL A 21 11.64 26.69 9.78
N GLU A 22 11.21 27.17 10.95
CA GLU A 22 10.54 26.38 11.98
C GLU A 22 9.11 26.87 12.16
N LEU A 23 8.15 25.97 11.94
CA LEU A 23 6.72 26.19 12.14
C LEU A 23 6.29 25.40 13.39
N THR A 24 6.15 26.09 14.52
CA THR A 24 5.76 25.48 15.80
C THR A 24 4.46 26.11 16.28
N LYS A 25 3.41 25.30 16.46
CA LYS A 25 2.05 25.77 16.79
C LYS A 25 1.51 26.79 15.78
N VAL A 26 1.79 26.57 14.49
CA VAL A 26 1.39 27.47 13.41
C VAL A 26 0.19 26.89 12.66
N THR A 27 -0.76 27.76 12.32
CA THR A 27 -1.85 27.45 11.39
C THR A 27 -1.60 28.13 10.05
N VAL A 28 -1.61 27.35 8.97
CA VAL A 28 -1.54 27.83 7.58
C VAL A 28 -2.79 27.36 6.85
N SER A 29 -3.60 28.29 6.32
CA SER A 29 -4.88 27.94 5.68
C SER A 29 -5.26 28.89 4.56
N GLY A 30 -6.00 28.39 3.56
CA GLY A 30 -6.59 29.22 2.49
C GLY A 30 -5.74 29.33 1.21
N PHE A 31 -4.64 28.58 1.13
CA PHE A 31 -3.71 28.58 0.00
C PHE A 31 -3.85 27.30 -0.84
N GLU A 32 -3.40 27.35 -2.11
CA GLU A 32 -3.32 26.14 -2.95
C GLU A 32 -2.26 25.19 -2.42
N THR A 33 -1.10 25.76 -2.07
CA THR A 33 0.01 25.07 -1.44
C THR A 33 0.19 25.62 -0.04
N GLY A 34 0.03 24.78 0.98
CA GLY A 34 0.24 25.21 2.37
C GLY A 34 1.69 25.60 2.61
N VAL A 35 2.61 24.64 2.42
CA VAL A 35 4.05 24.84 2.57
C VAL A 35 4.77 24.34 1.34
N LYS A 36 5.71 25.11 0.80
CA LYS A 36 6.56 24.74 -0.32
C LYS A 36 8.02 24.83 0.10
N VAL A 37 8.78 23.76 -0.16
CA VAL A 37 10.20 23.65 0.18
C VAL A 37 10.97 23.30 -1.09
N SER A 38 11.59 24.31 -1.70
CA SER A 38 12.38 24.12 -2.92
C SER A 38 13.89 24.03 -2.63
N LYS A 39 14.33 24.66 -1.52
CA LYS A 39 15.70 24.65 -0.99
C LYS A 39 15.67 24.71 0.53
N GLY A 40 16.83 24.53 1.16
CA GLY A 40 16.96 24.61 2.61
C GLY A 40 16.08 23.60 3.36
N LYS A 41 15.70 23.94 4.59
CA LYS A 41 14.96 23.04 5.48
C LYS A 41 13.72 23.70 6.07
N VAL A 42 12.61 22.96 6.14
CA VAL A 42 11.44 23.32 6.95
C VAL A 42 11.20 22.26 8.01
N THR A 43 11.03 22.70 9.26
CA THR A 43 10.59 21.84 10.37
C THR A 43 9.19 22.26 10.81
N ILE A 44 8.24 21.32 10.85
CA ILE A 44 6.86 21.54 11.32
C ILE A 44 6.65 20.75 12.61
N SER A 45 6.15 21.40 13.66
CA SER A 45 5.96 20.76 14.97
C SER A 45 4.89 21.42 15.84
N GLY A 46 4.69 20.88 17.04
CA GLY A 46 3.82 21.47 18.06
C GLY A 46 2.38 21.58 17.61
N GLU A 47 1.79 20.50 17.10
CA GLU A 47 0.38 20.46 16.68
C GLU A 47 0.02 21.49 15.60
N SER A 48 1.00 21.89 14.77
CA SER A 48 0.75 22.81 13.65
C SER A 48 -0.30 22.23 12.69
N ALA A 49 -1.12 23.11 12.12
CA ALA A 49 -2.21 22.77 11.22
C ALA A 49 -2.00 23.41 9.84
N ILE A 50 -1.82 22.59 8.81
CA ILE A 50 -1.65 23.05 7.42
C ILE A 50 -2.86 22.59 6.61
N THR A 51 -3.65 23.53 6.09
CA THR A 51 -4.86 23.25 5.30
C THR A 51 -4.80 23.93 3.93
N ALA A 52 -4.61 23.12 2.90
CA ALA A 52 -4.58 23.56 1.52
C ALA A 52 -5.96 23.38 0.84
N LYS A 53 -6.38 24.39 0.08
CA LYS A 53 -7.68 24.47 -0.60
C LYS A 53 -7.53 24.58 -2.12
N GLY A 54 -8.56 24.18 -2.86
CA GLY A 54 -8.53 24.15 -4.32
C GLY A 54 -8.43 22.72 -4.86
N GLN A 55 -8.73 22.55 -6.15
CA GLN A 55 -8.91 21.21 -6.75
C GLN A 55 -7.64 20.35 -6.68
N ASN A 56 -6.47 20.99 -6.86
CA ASN A 56 -5.15 20.35 -6.89
C ASN A 56 -4.30 20.68 -5.65
N ALA A 57 -4.97 21.03 -4.55
CA ALA A 57 -4.34 21.50 -3.32
C ALA A 57 -3.19 20.60 -2.84
N VAL A 58 -2.15 21.21 -2.29
CA VAL A 58 -0.99 20.52 -1.74
C VAL A 58 -0.75 20.99 -0.31
N GLY A 59 -0.85 20.10 0.67
CA GLY A 59 -0.55 20.46 2.05
C GLY A 59 0.90 20.92 2.18
N VAL A 60 1.83 20.04 1.81
CA VAL A 60 3.27 20.33 1.75
C VAL A 60 3.90 19.80 0.47
N GLU A 61 4.58 20.67 -0.27
CA GLU A 61 5.37 20.32 -1.44
C GLU A 61 6.87 20.41 -1.13
N VAL A 62 7.62 19.35 -1.43
CA VAL A 62 9.07 19.29 -1.29
C VAL A 62 9.69 18.90 -2.62
N LYS A 63 10.60 19.74 -3.12
CA LYS A 63 11.28 19.56 -4.40
C LYS A 63 12.70 20.11 -4.35
N GLY A 64 13.44 20.02 -5.45
CA GLY A 64 14.83 20.46 -5.51
C GLY A 64 15.67 19.84 -4.40
N THR A 65 16.47 20.65 -3.73
CA THR A 65 17.27 20.24 -2.56
C THR A 65 16.54 20.41 -1.24
N GLY A 66 15.24 20.73 -1.28
CA GLY A 66 14.42 20.97 -0.11
C GLY A 66 14.33 19.77 0.83
N VAL A 67 14.37 20.08 2.13
CA VAL A 67 14.26 19.09 3.22
C VAL A 67 13.07 19.43 4.11
N LEU A 68 12.15 18.49 4.24
CA LEU A 68 11.03 18.57 5.17
C LEU A 68 11.27 17.68 6.38
N LYS A 69 11.03 18.23 7.57
CA LYS A 69 10.89 17.47 8.80
C LYS A 69 9.56 17.79 9.48
N ILE A 70 8.74 16.80 9.78
CA ILE A 70 7.53 16.97 10.58
C ILE A 70 7.70 16.15 11.85
N ASN A 71 7.55 16.77 13.01
CA ASN A 71 7.65 16.10 14.31
C ASN A 71 6.38 16.31 15.14
N GLY A 72 5.86 15.23 15.69
CA GLY A 72 4.71 15.24 16.58
C GLY A 72 3.38 15.34 15.83
N GLU A 73 2.33 15.68 16.56
CA GLU A 73 0.93 15.53 16.14
C GLU A 73 0.43 16.67 15.21
N SER A 74 1.28 17.10 14.28
CA SER A 74 0.88 18.09 13.27
C SER A 74 -0.15 17.50 12.30
N THR A 75 -1.11 18.32 11.88
CA THR A 75 -2.16 17.92 10.93
C THR A 75 -1.97 18.59 9.59
N ILE A 76 -1.99 17.80 8.51
CA ILE A 76 -1.90 18.28 7.13
C ILE A 76 -3.15 17.84 6.39
N THR A 77 -3.89 18.81 5.83
CA THR A 77 -5.13 18.59 5.09
C THR A 77 -5.04 19.16 3.69
N ALA A 78 -5.35 18.35 2.68
CA ALA A 78 -5.52 18.80 1.29
C ALA A 78 -6.96 18.57 0.85
N GLU A 79 -7.73 19.65 0.71
CA GLU A 79 -9.20 19.56 0.54
C GLU A 79 -9.65 19.26 -0.91
N GLY A 80 -8.73 19.28 -1.87
CA GLY A 80 -9.01 19.07 -3.29
C GLY A 80 -9.34 17.62 -3.68
N THR A 81 -10.12 17.44 -4.76
CA THR A 81 -10.41 16.12 -5.35
C THR A 81 -9.14 15.41 -5.88
N HIS A 82 -8.12 16.20 -6.27
CA HIS A 82 -6.78 15.71 -6.62
C HIS A 82 -5.74 16.16 -5.58
N GLY A 83 -6.21 16.50 -4.37
CA GLY A 83 -5.37 17.04 -3.31
C GLY A 83 -4.31 16.05 -2.86
N VAL A 84 -3.13 16.57 -2.52
CA VAL A 84 -2.03 15.77 -1.98
C VAL A 84 -1.61 16.33 -0.63
N GLY A 85 -1.64 15.50 0.41
CA GLY A 85 -1.21 15.92 1.74
C GLY A 85 0.27 16.32 1.76
N VAL A 86 1.16 15.38 1.42
CA VAL A 86 2.60 15.62 1.30
C VAL A 86 3.11 15.12 -0.04
N ARG A 87 3.71 16.00 -0.85
CA ARG A 87 4.28 15.68 -2.16
C ARG A 87 5.78 15.85 -2.14
N ILE A 88 6.52 14.81 -2.55
CA ILE A 88 7.98 14.83 -2.68
C ILE A 88 8.37 14.51 -4.12
N THR A 89 9.03 15.44 -4.79
CA THR A 89 9.47 15.31 -6.19
C THR A 89 10.95 15.68 -6.36
N GLU A 90 11.46 15.54 -7.58
CA GLU A 90 12.84 15.90 -7.94
C GLU A 90 13.85 15.23 -6.99
N THR A 91 14.65 15.98 -6.23
CA THR A 91 15.60 15.43 -5.23
C THR A 91 15.19 15.74 -3.79
N GLY A 92 13.93 16.12 -3.57
CA GLY A 92 13.39 16.49 -2.27
C GLY A 92 13.46 15.34 -1.25
N LYS A 93 13.55 15.70 0.03
CA LYS A 93 13.69 14.75 1.14
C LYS A 93 12.66 15.03 2.22
N ALA A 94 12.13 13.99 2.85
CA ALA A 94 11.16 14.16 3.92
C ALA A 94 11.32 13.11 5.03
N GLU A 95 11.22 13.58 6.27
CA GLU A 95 11.03 12.78 7.47
C GLU A 95 9.75 13.25 8.19
N VAL A 96 8.76 12.37 8.30
CA VAL A 96 7.45 12.68 8.88
C VAL A 96 7.21 11.73 10.04
N ILE A 97 7.07 12.27 11.25
CA ILE A 97 6.93 11.50 12.49
C ILE A 97 5.70 11.98 13.25
N GLY A 98 4.73 11.09 13.47
CA GLY A 98 3.54 11.34 14.31
C GLY A 98 2.45 12.18 13.64
N ALA A 99 2.60 12.55 12.36
CA ALA A 99 1.69 13.45 11.69
C ALA A 99 0.38 12.78 11.27
N THR A 100 -0.70 13.56 11.29
CA THR A 100 -1.98 13.19 10.67
C THR A 100 -2.08 13.84 9.29
N ILE A 101 -2.36 13.06 8.26
CA ILE A 101 -2.49 13.52 6.87
C ILE A 101 -3.88 13.15 6.35
N LYS A 102 -4.66 14.15 5.95
CA LYS A 102 -6.08 14.00 5.58
C LYS A 102 -6.39 14.57 4.20
N GLY A 103 -7.26 13.87 3.48
CA GLY A 103 -7.94 14.40 2.29
C GLY A 103 -9.38 14.81 2.59
N ASN A 104 -10.16 15.06 1.53
CA ASN A 104 -11.57 15.48 1.63
C ASN A 104 -12.61 14.37 1.33
N GLY A 105 -12.30 13.12 1.67
CA GLY A 105 -13.32 12.06 1.74
C GLY A 105 -13.33 11.04 0.61
N GLY A 106 -12.22 10.88 -0.13
CA GLY A 106 -11.79 9.66 -0.83
C GLY A 106 -12.71 8.99 -1.88
N ARG A 107 -13.97 9.37 -2.04
CA ARG A 107 -14.95 8.64 -2.88
C ARG A 107 -14.99 9.08 -4.34
N SER A 108 -14.42 10.22 -4.68
CA SER A 108 -14.33 10.73 -6.06
C SER A 108 -13.05 11.55 -6.23
N GLY A 109 -12.22 11.20 -7.21
CA GLY A 109 -10.95 11.87 -7.52
C GLY A 109 -9.70 11.00 -7.40
N THR A 110 -8.52 11.63 -7.40
CA THR A 110 -7.20 10.98 -7.36
C THR A 110 -6.36 11.45 -6.17
N SER A 111 -7.02 11.92 -5.10
CA SER A 111 -6.36 12.47 -3.92
C SER A 111 -5.42 11.47 -3.25
N LYS A 112 -4.31 12.00 -2.72
CA LYS A 112 -3.23 11.20 -2.12
C LYS A 112 -2.90 11.73 -0.73
N GLY A 113 -2.64 10.83 0.22
CA GLY A 113 -2.04 11.22 1.50
C GLY A 113 -0.60 11.67 1.28
N VAL A 114 0.23 10.75 0.81
CA VAL A 114 1.63 11.00 0.48
C VAL A 114 1.92 10.58 -0.96
N GLU A 115 2.59 11.44 -1.72
CA GLU A 115 3.07 11.19 -3.08
C GLU A 115 4.60 11.30 -3.13
N VAL A 116 5.26 10.24 -3.61
CA VAL A 116 6.72 10.19 -3.75
C VAL A 116 7.10 9.87 -5.20
N ASN A 117 7.77 10.84 -5.82
CA ASN A 117 8.35 10.74 -7.16
C ASN A 117 9.70 11.46 -7.18
N THR A 118 10.65 10.95 -6.40
CA THR A 118 11.98 11.56 -6.22
C THR A 118 13.08 10.67 -6.78
N SER A 119 14.12 11.30 -7.34
CA SER A 119 15.40 10.68 -7.67
C SER A 119 16.45 10.82 -6.56
N SER A 120 16.08 11.31 -5.38
CA SER A 120 16.95 11.30 -4.21
C SER A 120 17.42 9.87 -3.93
N LYS A 121 18.69 9.73 -3.52
CA LYS A 121 19.25 8.47 -3.03
C LYS A 121 18.88 8.20 -1.57
N GLU A 122 18.37 9.22 -0.87
CA GLU A 122 17.94 9.10 0.52
C GLU A 122 16.46 8.69 0.60
N GLU A 123 16.14 8.00 1.69
CA GLU A 123 14.79 7.50 1.95
C GLU A 123 13.86 8.63 2.38
N VAL A 124 12.62 8.62 1.86
CA VAL A 124 11.50 9.32 2.50
C VAL A 124 11.03 8.47 3.68
N LYS A 125 10.99 9.05 4.88
CA LYS A 125 10.65 8.32 6.12
C LYS A 125 9.29 8.76 6.64
N LEU A 126 8.39 7.80 6.84
CA LEU A 126 7.09 7.98 7.48
C LEU A 126 7.04 7.11 8.74
N THR A 127 6.91 7.71 9.92
CA THR A 127 6.90 6.99 11.20
C THR A 127 5.67 7.38 12.02
N ASN A 128 4.89 6.39 12.45
CA ASN A 128 3.67 6.58 13.24
C ASN A 128 2.72 7.63 12.61
N VAL A 129 2.49 7.54 11.31
CA VAL A 129 1.62 8.47 10.59
C VAL A 129 0.18 7.94 10.53
N ASP A 130 -0.80 8.83 10.61
CA ASP A 130 -2.22 8.51 10.36
C ASP A 130 -2.66 9.17 9.06
N ILE A 131 -2.94 8.35 8.04
CA ILE A 131 -3.38 8.79 6.72
C ILE A 131 -4.82 8.36 6.50
N SER A 132 -5.71 9.32 6.24
CA SER A 132 -7.13 9.03 6.04
C SER A 132 -7.83 9.95 5.04
N LYS A 133 -9.05 9.56 4.62
CA LYS A 133 -9.93 10.37 3.74
C LYS A 133 -9.34 10.69 2.36
N VAL A 134 -8.48 9.82 1.85
CA VAL A 134 -7.82 9.93 0.54
C VAL A 134 -8.12 8.72 -0.33
N MET A 135 -8.08 8.89 -1.65
CA MET A 135 -8.20 7.76 -2.58
C MET A 135 -6.98 6.85 -2.50
N TYR A 136 -5.79 7.45 -2.45
CA TYR A 136 -4.52 6.74 -2.28
C TYR A 136 -3.86 7.14 -0.97
N GLY A 137 -3.51 6.19 -0.11
CA GLY A 137 -2.84 6.49 1.15
C GLY A 137 -1.42 6.99 0.90
N VAL A 138 -0.57 6.08 0.42
CA VAL A 138 0.80 6.40 -0.01
C VAL A 138 0.98 5.91 -1.46
N SER A 139 1.44 6.81 -2.32
CA SER A 139 1.69 6.54 -3.75
C SER A 139 3.14 6.78 -4.09
N VAL A 140 3.82 5.76 -4.60
CA VAL A 140 5.25 5.79 -4.97
C VAL A 140 5.41 5.40 -6.43
N SER A 141 6.00 6.29 -7.21
CA SER A 141 6.38 6.02 -8.61
C SER A 141 7.89 6.01 -8.82
N LYS A 142 8.65 6.66 -7.93
CA LYS A 142 10.13 6.69 -7.93
C LYS A 142 10.67 6.99 -6.53
N GLY A 143 11.86 6.48 -6.24
CA GLY A 143 12.57 6.71 -4.98
C GLY A 143 12.40 5.56 -3.99
N THR A 144 12.92 5.76 -2.78
CA THR A 144 12.86 4.78 -1.69
C THR A 144 12.06 5.35 -0.53
N VAL A 145 11.08 4.60 -0.03
CA VAL A 145 10.22 5.01 1.09
C VAL A 145 10.30 3.97 2.21
N LYS A 146 10.53 4.44 3.43
CA LYS A 146 10.49 3.64 4.64
C LYS A 146 9.30 4.09 5.51
N ILE A 147 8.39 3.16 5.76
CA ILE A 147 7.21 3.36 6.60
C ILE A 147 7.39 2.50 7.85
N SER A 148 7.18 3.05 9.04
CA SER A 148 7.42 2.28 10.27
C SER A 148 6.57 2.70 11.46
N GLY A 149 6.46 1.79 12.41
CA GLY A 149 5.86 2.04 13.72
C GLY A 149 4.43 1.52 13.83
N GLU A 150 4.14 0.88 14.96
CA GLU A 150 2.87 0.16 15.20
C GLU A 150 1.63 1.05 15.18
N LEU A 151 1.81 2.36 15.41
CA LEU A 151 0.73 3.34 15.35
C LEU A 151 0.44 3.83 13.93
N THR A 152 1.25 3.43 12.93
CA THR A 152 1.02 3.83 11.54
C THR A 152 -0.28 3.25 11.03
N LYS A 153 -1.16 4.12 10.53
CA LYS A 153 -2.45 3.76 9.95
C LYS A 153 -2.57 4.39 8.57
N ILE A 154 -2.85 3.56 7.58
CA ILE A 154 -3.12 3.99 6.21
C ILE A 154 -4.53 3.51 5.85
N ALA A 155 -5.51 4.41 5.97
CA ALA A 155 -6.92 4.18 5.70
C ALA A 155 -7.36 4.97 4.45
N ALA A 156 -7.13 4.38 3.29
CA ALA A 156 -7.48 4.98 2.01
C ALA A 156 -8.61 4.21 1.36
N THR A 157 -9.60 4.93 0.83
CA THR A 157 -10.83 4.35 0.29
C THR A 157 -10.62 3.56 -0.99
N GLY A 158 -9.55 3.87 -1.76
CA GLY A 158 -9.20 3.23 -3.01
C GLY A 158 -8.06 2.22 -2.86
N THR A 159 -6.84 2.73 -2.69
CA THR A 159 -5.63 1.92 -2.50
C THR A 159 -4.84 2.48 -1.31
N GLY A 160 -4.62 1.67 -0.28
CA GLY A 160 -3.83 2.07 0.87
C GLY A 160 -2.38 2.39 0.48
N LEU A 161 -1.71 1.42 -0.13
CA LEU A 161 -0.33 1.57 -0.60
C LEU A 161 -0.21 1.22 -2.09
N SER A 162 0.20 2.19 -2.90
CA SER A 162 0.39 2.04 -4.35
C SER A 162 1.85 2.23 -4.72
N VAL A 163 2.53 1.14 -5.11
CA VAL A 163 3.95 1.13 -5.49
C VAL A 163 4.04 0.83 -6.98
N GLN A 164 3.87 1.86 -7.80
CA GLN A 164 3.91 1.72 -9.27
C GLN A 164 5.35 1.65 -9.80
N GLY A 165 6.29 2.20 -9.04
CA GLY A 165 7.73 2.10 -9.23
C GLY A 165 8.46 2.45 -7.92
N GLY A 166 9.79 2.40 -7.94
CA GLY A 166 10.59 2.64 -6.73
C GLY A 166 10.52 1.47 -5.73
N THR A 167 10.94 1.74 -4.49
CA THR A 167 11.02 0.73 -3.43
C THR A 167 10.33 1.22 -2.16
N VAL A 168 9.49 0.38 -1.56
CA VAL A 168 8.85 0.66 -0.28
C VAL A 168 9.14 -0.48 0.69
N THR A 169 9.55 -0.12 1.91
CA THR A 169 9.56 -1.03 3.06
C THR A 169 8.62 -0.49 4.13
N MET A 170 7.68 -1.32 4.60
CA MET A 170 6.82 -1.00 5.72
C MET A 170 6.99 -2.03 6.84
N THR A 171 7.26 -1.56 8.06
CA THR A 171 7.40 -2.41 9.25
C THR A 171 6.38 -1.99 10.32
N GLY A 172 5.49 -2.90 10.68
CA GLY A 172 4.40 -2.68 11.64
C GLY A 172 3.27 -1.80 11.09
N GLY A 173 2.21 -1.66 11.89
CA GLY A 173 1.05 -0.83 11.55
C GLY A 173 0.03 -1.51 10.62
N THR A 174 -0.90 -0.70 10.11
CA THR A 174 -2.09 -1.19 9.39
C THR A 174 -2.36 -0.47 8.08
N ILE A 175 -2.73 -1.23 7.07
CA ILE A 175 -3.31 -0.77 5.82
C ILE A 175 -4.76 -1.24 5.79
N SER A 176 -5.71 -0.33 5.66
CA SER A 176 -7.15 -0.62 5.73
C SER A 176 -7.91 0.00 4.56
N GLU A 177 -9.10 -0.53 4.31
CA GLU A 177 -10.04 -0.15 3.23
C GLU A 177 -9.57 -0.53 1.81
N GLY A 178 -8.46 0.05 1.33
CA GLY A 178 -8.05 -0.01 -0.08
C GLY A 178 -7.03 -1.09 -0.46
N GLY A 179 -6.44 -1.79 0.50
CA GLY A 179 -5.41 -2.81 0.24
C GLY A 179 -4.12 -2.25 -0.36
N VAL A 180 -3.42 -3.09 -1.13
CA VAL A 180 -2.10 -2.81 -1.72
C VAL A 180 -2.10 -3.02 -3.23
N SER A 181 -1.40 -2.15 -3.97
CA SER A 181 -1.15 -2.29 -5.40
C SER A 181 0.34 -2.19 -5.72
N VAL A 182 0.87 -3.13 -6.50
CA VAL A 182 2.25 -3.14 -6.98
C VAL A 182 2.28 -3.15 -8.52
N GLY A 183 3.01 -2.20 -9.08
CA GLY A 183 3.24 -2.04 -10.51
C GLY A 183 4.39 -2.91 -11.01
N LYS A 184 4.57 -2.95 -12.34
CA LYS A 184 5.57 -3.77 -13.03
C LYS A 184 7.01 -3.58 -12.55
N THR A 185 7.35 -2.38 -12.08
CA THR A 185 8.72 -2.01 -11.64
C THR A 185 8.77 -1.68 -10.15
N GLY A 186 7.68 -1.89 -9.42
CA GLY A 186 7.61 -1.63 -8.00
C GLY A 186 8.21 -2.76 -7.18
N THR A 187 8.91 -2.40 -6.10
CA THR A 187 9.40 -3.34 -5.10
C THR A 187 8.78 -3.00 -3.75
N LEU A 188 8.06 -3.94 -3.15
CA LEU A 188 7.40 -3.76 -1.86
C LEU A 188 7.80 -4.86 -0.87
N MET A 189 8.25 -4.45 0.31
CA MET A 189 8.42 -5.33 1.48
C MET A 189 7.50 -4.87 2.61
N LEU A 190 6.68 -5.79 3.13
CA LEU A 190 5.87 -5.61 4.33
C LEU A 190 6.37 -6.54 5.44
N GLU A 191 6.56 -6.03 6.64
CA GLU A 191 6.96 -6.85 7.79
C GLU A 191 6.07 -6.57 9.01
N GLY A 192 5.38 -7.61 9.51
CA GLY A 192 4.48 -7.47 10.66
C GLY A 192 3.27 -6.56 10.40
N VAL A 193 2.91 -6.32 9.14
CA VAL A 193 1.83 -5.42 8.75
C VAL A 193 0.49 -6.16 8.68
N THR A 194 -0.59 -5.48 9.08
CA THR A 194 -1.96 -5.95 8.78
C THR A 194 -2.52 -5.22 7.57
N VAL A 195 -2.86 -5.98 6.52
CA VAL A 195 -3.56 -5.49 5.33
C VAL A 195 -5.01 -5.98 5.38
N SER A 196 -5.94 -5.04 5.25
CA SER A 196 -7.38 -5.32 5.24
C SER A 196 -8.10 -4.43 4.23
N GLY A 197 -9.24 -4.90 3.73
CA GLY A 197 -10.06 -4.13 2.80
C GLY A 197 -10.72 -5.00 1.75
N ASN A 198 -11.34 -4.34 0.76
CA ASN A 198 -11.98 -5.03 -0.37
C ASN A 198 -10.97 -5.72 -1.29
N ASN A 199 -9.71 -5.32 -1.19
CA ASN A 199 -8.59 -5.85 -1.97
C ASN A 199 -7.49 -6.23 -0.98
N GLY A 200 -6.90 -7.41 -1.11
CA GLY A 200 -5.68 -7.75 -0.37
C GLY A 200 -4.49 -7.07 -1.02
N VAL A 201 -3.74 -7.82 -1.83
CA VAL A 201 -2.59 -7.32 -2.60
C VAL A 201 -2.84 -7.59 -4.08
N ARG A 202 -2.79 -6.54 -4.91
CA ARG A 202 -2.89 -6.65 -6.37
C ARG A 202 -1.58 -6.30 -7.03
N MET A 203 -1.18 -7.09 -8.00
CA MET A 203 0.11 -6.96 -8.67
C MET A 203 -0.05 -7.10 -10.17
N SER A 204 0.51 -6.15 -10.90
CA SER A 204 0.65 -6.23 -12.37
C SER A 204 2.05 -6.70 -12.81
N GLY A 205 2.91 -7.01 -11.84
CA GLY A 205 4.29 -7.45 -11.98
C GLY A 205 5.11 -7.01 -10.76
N GLY A 206 6.42 -6.83 -10.94
CA GLY A 206 7.31 -6.34 -9.87
C GLY A 206 7.56 -7.38 -8.78
N THR A 207 7.93 -6.90 -7.59
CA THR A 207 8.33 -7.76 -6.47
C THR A 207 7.54 -7.39 -5.22
N PHE A 208 6.92 -8.41 -4.60
CA PHE A 208 6.24 -8.28 -3.32
C PHE A 208 6.75 -9.34 -2.35
N LYS A 209 7.26 -8.87 -1.21
CA LYS A 209 7.64 -9.71 -0.09
C LYS A 209 6.84 -9.31 1.14
N MET A 210 6.27 -10.30 1.84
CA MET A 210 5.67 -10.10 3.14
C MET A 210 6.22 -11.10 4.15
N ILE A 211 6.69 -10.59 5.28
CA ILE A 211 7.26 -11.38 6.39
C ILE A 211 6.40 -11.12 7.62
N ARG A 212 5.77 -12.16 8.16
CA ARG A 212 4.79 -12.05 9.26
C ARG A 212 3.61 -11.15 8.88
N GLY A 213 2.63 -11.06 9.77
CA GLY A 213 1.45 -10.22 9.57
C GLY A 213 0.31 -10.94 8.86
N LYS A 214 -0.65 -10.15 8.38
CA LYS A 214 -1.94 -10.67 7.93
C LYS A 214 -2.48 -9.94 6.71
N ILE A 215 -3.09 -10.71 5.80
CA ILE A 215 -3.94 -10.21 4.71
C ILE A 215 -5.36 -10.71 4.98
N THR A 216 -6.30 -9.78 5.14
CA THR A 216 -7.72 -10.09 5.38
C THR A 216 -8.56 -9.48 4.26
N GLY A 217 -9.25 -10.33 3.49
CA GLY A 217 -10.13 -9.89 2.42
C GLY A 217 -11.55 -9.54 2.88
N SER A 218 -12.43 -9.38 1.90
CA SER A 218 -13.86 -9.08 2.07
C SER A 218 -14.78 -10.26 1.75
N GLU A 219 -14.28 -11.49 1.91
CA GLU A 219 -14.94 -12.77 1.61
C GLU A 219 -15.14 -13.06 0.11
N THR A 220 -15.32 -12.02 -0.71
CA THR A 220 -15.42 -12.09 -2.18
C THR A 220 -14.12 -11.75 -2.91
N SER A 221 -13.08 -11.38 -2.17
CA SER A 221 -11.83 -10.87 -2.73
C SER A 221 -10.77 -11.97 -2.89
N THR A 222 -9.72 -11.65 -3.65
CA THR A 222 -8.46 -12.41 -3.66
C THR A 222 -7.51 -11.84 -2.61
N GLY A 223 -6.79 -12.71 -1.88
CA GLY A 223 -5.77 -12.31 -0.91
C GLY A 223 -4.55 -11.69 -1.58
N VAL A 224 -3.92 -12.44 -2.50
CA VAL A 224 -2.86 -11.92 -3.38
C VAL A 224 -3.20 -12.26 -4.83
N ASP A 225 -3.28 -11.25 -5.67
CA ASP A 225 -3.66 -11.36 -7.08
C ASP A 225 -2.52 -10.85 -7.97
N MET A 226 -1.85 -11.75 -8.69
CA MET A 226 -0.76 -11.45 -9.62
C MET A 226 -1.23 -11.66 -11.05
N SER A 227 -1.53 -10.56 -11.75
CA SER A 227 -2.03 -10.59 -13.13
C SER A 227 -0.93 -10.43 -14.19
N GLY A 228 0.30 -10.08 -13.81
CA GLY A 228 1.45 -9.95 -14.71
C GLY A 228 2.66 -10.76 -14.22
N LYS A 229 3.78 -10.68 -14.94
CA LYS A 229 5.01 -11.41 -14.56
C LYS A 229 5.69 -10.74 -13.38
N GLY A 230 5.88 -11.47 -12.28
CA GLY A 230 6.50 -10.92 -11.08
C GLY A 230 6.86 -11.98 -10.03
N GLU A 231 7.26 -11.50 -8.86
CA GLU A 231 7.69 -12.33 -7.74
C GLU A 231 6.87 -12.02 -6.48
N VAL A 232 6.31 -13.07 -5.88
CA VAL A 232 5.58 -13.01 -4.62
C VAL A 232 6.26 -13.93 -3.61
N THR A 233 6.66 -13.39 -2.46
CA THR A 233 7.18 -14.15 -1.32
C THR A 233 6.39 -13.86 -0.07
N LEU A 234 5.79 -14.90 0.54
CA LEU A 234 5.09 -14.83 1.82
C LEU A 234 5.79 -15.72 2.85
N GLU A 235 6.24 -15.16 3.95
CA GLU A 235 6.91 -15.89 5.05
C GLU A 235 6.13 -15.67 6.35
N ASP A 236 5.60 -16.73 6.98
CA ASP A 236 4.79 -16.65 8.21
C ASP A 236 3.55 -15.72 8.10
N VAL A 237 2.95 -15.63 6.91
CA VAL A 237 1.79 -14.77 6.65
C VAL A 237 0.48 -15.53 6.82
N ILE A 238 -0.53 -14.85 7.38
CA ILE A 238 -1.91 -15.36 7.43
C ILE A 238 -2.75 -14.65 6.37
N VAL A 239 -3.34 -15.42 5.45
CA VAL A 239 -4.33 -14.95 4.47
C VAL A 239 -5.69 -15.51 4.86
N SER A 240 -6.72 -14.66 4.98
CA SER A 240 -8.04 -15.09 5.45
C SER A 240 -9.19 -14.24 4.88
N LYS A 241 -10.42 -14.75 4.96
CA LYS A 241 -11.65 -14.09 4.48
C LYS A 241 -11.57 -13.72 3.00
N VAL A 242 -11.20 -14.69 2.18
CA VAL A 242 -11.01 -14.51 0.73
C VAL A 242 -11.65 -15.67 -0.01
N THR A 243 -12.14 -15.42 -1.22
CA THR A 243 -12.53 -16.50 -2.13
C THR A 243 -11.29 -17.20 -2.65
N THR A 244 -10.30 -16.43 -3.13
CA THR A 244 -9.02 -16.99 -3.57
C THR A 244 -7.91 -16.53 -2.65
N GLY A 245 -7.15 -17.47 -2.07
CA GLY A 245 -6.00 -17.13 -1.23
C GLY A 245 -4.94 -16.39 -2.04
N VAL A 246 -4.39 -17.07 -3.04
CA VAL A 246 -3.41 -16.53 -3.98
C VAL A 246 -3.80 -16.90 -5.41
N SER A 247 -3.79 -15.93 -6.31
CA SER A 247 -4.02 -16.10 -7.75
C SER A 247 -2.78 -15.67 -8.53
N MET A 248 -2.26 -16.55 -9.38
CA MET A 248 -1.10 -16.32 -10.23
C MET A 248 -1.51 -16.51 -11.69
N MET A 249 -1.77 -15.41 -12.38
CA MET A 249 -2.23 -15.40 -13.78
C MET A 249 -1.17 -14.98 -14.81
N GLY A 250 -0.20 -14.16 -14.40
CA GLY A 250 0.67 -13.45 -15.35
C GLY A 250 2.07 -14.01 -15.56
N GLY A 251 2.39 -15.21 -15.05
CA GLY A 251 3.75 -15.76 -15.06
C GLY A 251 4.56 -15.44 -13.79
N GLY A 252 5.75 -16.02 -13.66
CA GLY A 252 6.71 -15.69 -12.60
C GLY A 252 6.71 -16.66 -11.41
N THR A 253 7.05 -16.16 -10.22
CA THR A 253 7.28 -17.03 -9.04
C THR A 253 6.40 -16.64 -7.86
N PHE A 254 5.74 -17.64 -7.28
CA PHE A 254 5.14 -17.55 -5.96
C PHE A 254 5.84 -18.49 -4.99
N LYS A 255 6.31 -17.94 -3.87
CA LYS A 255 6.87 -18.70 -2.75
C LYS A 255 6.08 -18.38 -1.48
N MET A 256 5.66 -19.42 -0.78
CA MET A 256 5.14 -19.31 0.57
C MET A 256 5.88 -20.27 1.50
N THR A 257 6.39 -19.75 2.60
CA THR A 257 7.06 -20.53 3.64
C THR A 257 6.35 -20.31 4.97
N ARG A 258 5.81 -21.39 5.54
CA ARG A 258 4.94 -21.38 6.72
C ARG A 258 3.72 -20.46 6.51
N GLY A 259 3.01 -20.15 7.59
CA GLY A 259 1.78 -19.37 7.53
C GLY A 259 0.57 -20.19 7.09
N ALA A 260 -0.53 -19.49 6.84
CA ALA A 260 -1.81 -20.13 6.56
C ALA A 260 -2.65 -19.37 5.53
N ILE A 261 -3.38 -20.10 4.71
CA ILE A 261 -4.42 -19.60 3.81
C ILE A 261 -5.74 -20.20 4.27
N THR A 262 -6.72 -19.36 4.61
CA THR A 262 -8.09 -19.76 4.95
C THR A 262 -9.07 -19.10 3.99
N VAL A 263 -9.70 -19.90 3.15
CA VAL A 263 -10.68 -19.41 2.16
C VAL A 263 -12.11 -19.53 2.68
N VAL A 264 -13.03 -18.77 2.10
CA VAL A 264 -14.46 -18.84 2.43
C VAL A 264 -15.09 -20.15 1.95
N GLU A 265 -16.20 -20.51 2.57
CA GLU A 265 -16.88 -21.78 2.31
C GLU A 265 -17.49 -21.84 0.90
N ASN A 266 -17.67 -23.06 0.38
CA ASN A 266 -18.47 -23.41 -0.81
C ASN A 266 -18.00 -22.86 -2.17
N SER A 267 -16.98 -22.02 -2.23
CA SER A 267 -16.46 -21.48 -3.51
C SER A 267 -14.97 -21.18 -3.54
N GLY A 268 -14.27 -21.32 -2.41
CA GLY A 268 -12.89 -20.85 -2.30
C GLY A 268 -11.83 -21.74 -2.96
N VAL A 269 -10.74 -21.11 -3.39
CA VAL A 269 -9.51 -21.76 -3.89
C VAL A 269 -8.30 -21.26 -3.10
N GLY A 270 -7.51 -22.16 -2.51
CA GLY A 270 -6.37 -21.76 -1.69
C GLY A 270 -5.30 -21.05 -2.53
N VAL A 271 -4.72 -21.77 -3.49
CA VAL A 271 -3.77 -21.22 -4.48
C VAL A 271 -4.23 -21.61 -5.87
N SER A 272 -4.35 -20.64 -6.77
CA SER A 272 -4.75 -20.83 -8.16
C SER A 272 -3.66 -20.33 -9.10
N VAL A 273 -3.32 -21.15 -10.09
CA VAL A 273 -2.29 -20.85 -11.09
C VAL A 273 -2.85 -21.16 -12.49
N GLU A 274 -3.04 -20.13 -13.32
CA GLU A 274 -3.69 -20.21 -14.64
C GLU A 274 -3.07 -19.23 -15.64
N GLY A 275 -3.11 -19.50 -16.95
CA GLY A 275 -2.97 -18.46 -17.99
C GLY A 275 -1.61 -17.75 -18.14
N GLY A 276 -0.53 -18.23 -17.52
CA GLY A 276 0.81 -17.64 -17.62
C GLY A 276 1.87 -18.59 -18.18
N GLU A 277 2.81 -18.06 -18.97
CA GLU A 277 4.04 -18.77 -19.36
C GLU A 277 4.95 -18.92 -18.14
N GLU A 278 5.36 -20.16 -17.84
CA GLU A 278 6.33 -20.50 -16.78
C GLU A 278 5.99 -19.93 -15.38
N VAL A 279 4.94 -20.45 -14.76
CA VAL A 279 4.68 -20.15 -13.33
C VAL A 279 5.32 -21.21 -12.43
N THR A 280 6.11 -20.75 -11.45
CA THR A 280 6.65 -21.60 -10.39
C THR A 280 5.99 -21.30 -9.05
N VAL A 281 5.35 -22.31 -8.45
CA VAL A 281 4.79 -22.24 -7.09
C VAL A 281 5.61 -23.11 -6.13
N ASN A 282 6.09 -22.52 -5.04
CA ASN A 282 6.82 -23.21 -3.97
C ASN A 282 6.12 -23.00 -2.64
N LEU A 283 5.48 -24.05 -2.11
CA LEU A 283 4.87 -24.05 -0.78
C LEU A 283 5.72 -24.92 0.16
N ASP A 284 6.18 -24.36 1.28
CA ASP A 284 6.95 -25.08 2.30
C ASP A 284 6.39 -24.84 3.70
N GLY A 285 5.83 -25.87 4.33
CA GLY A 285 5.25 -25.75 5.68
C GLY A 285 3.96 -24.94 5.75
N THR A 286 3.33 -24.67 4.60
CA THR A 286 2.09 -23.88 4.50
C THR A 286 0.86 -24.71 4.89
N LYS A 287 -0.08 -24.09 5.60
CA LYS A 287 -1.41 -24.67 5.84
C LYS A 287 -2.46 -24.02 4.95
N ILE A 288 -3.24 -24.83 4.22
CA ILE A 288 -4.39 -24.37 3.42
C ILE A 288 -5.65 -25.01 3.98
N THR A 289 -6.67 -24.20 4.27
CA THR A 289 -7.93 -24.67 4.82
C THR A 289 -9.11 -24.02 4.09
N GLY A 290 -10.08 -24.84 3.71
CA GLY A 290 -11.38 -24.43 3.18
C GLY A 290 -12.47 -25.40 3.61
N SER A 291 -13.72 -24.97 3.57
CA SER A 291 -14.88 -25.77 3.96
C SER A 291 -15.97 -25.78 2.87
N GLY A 292 -16.73 -26.87 2.79
CA GLY A 292 -17.81 -27.03 1.80
C GLY A 292 -17.34 -27.56 0.45
N THR A 293 -18.04 -27.22 -0.64
CA THR A 293 -17.69 -27.62 -2.02
C THR A 293 -16.50 -26.83 -2.61
N SER A 294 -15.54 -26.44 -1.75
CA SER A 294 -14.33 -25.71 -2.17
C SER A 294 -13.68 -26.42 -3.35
N ARG A 295 -13.47 -25.72 -4.47
CA ARG A 295 -13.05 -26.38 -5.71
C ARG A 295 -11.70 -27.05 -5.52
N ASN A 296 -10.68 -26.28 -5.12
CA ASN A 296 -9.30 -26.75 -5.03
C ASN A 296 -8.54 -26.12 -3.85
N GLY A 297 -7.78 -26.92 -3.10
CA GLY A 297 -6.78 -26.40 -2.18
C GLY A 297 -5.64 -25.72 -2.94
N VAL A 298 -5.05 -26.44 -3.89
CA VAL A 298 -4.09 -25.93 -4.88
C VAL A 298 -4.55 -26.35 -6.27
N TYR A 299 -4.68 -25.38 -7.18
CA TYR A 299 -5.02 -25.59 -8.58
C TYR A 299 -3.87 -25.12 -9.48
N VAL A 300 -3.47 -25.96 -10.43
CA VAL A 300 -2.40 -25.69 -11.40
C VAL A 300 -2.85 -26.13 -12.78
N GLY A 301 -2.95 -25.21 -13.75
CA GLY A 301 -3.35 -25.53 -15.12
C GLY A 301 -2.30 -25.20 -16.18
N GLY A 302 -2.12 -26.07 -17.17
CA GLY A 302 -1.20 -25.86 -18.30
C GLY A 302 0.25 -26.24 -17.99
N GLU A 303 1.22 -25.66 -18.69
CA GLU A 303 2.66 -25.93 -18.53
C GLU A 303 3.26 -25.22 -17.30
N MET A 304 2.85 -25.62 -16.11
CA MET A 304 3.24 -24.96 -14.85
C MET A 304 3.90 -25.92 -13.86
N THR A 305 4.79 -25.40 -13.03
CA THR A 305 5.46 -26.18 -11.98
C THR A 305 4.98 -25.78 -10.60
N ALA A 306 4.50 -26.76 -9.82
CA ALA A 306 4.20 -26.57 -8.41
C ALA A 306 4.96 -27.58 -7.54
N LYS A 307 5.69 -27.08 -6.56
CA LYS A 307 6.41 -27.85 -5.54
C LYS A 307 5.78 -27.60 -4.18
N LEU A 308 5.23 -28.66 -3.59
CA LEU A 308 4.62 -28.64 -2.26
C LEU A 308 5.47 -29.49 -1.32
N THR A 309 6.07 -28.87 -0.31
CA THR A 309 6.87 -29.53 0.72
C THR A 309 6.23 -29.27 2.07
N LYS A 310 6.03 -30.30 2.91
CA LYS A 310 5.44 -30.18 4.25
C LYS A 310 4.13 -29.36 4.28
N THR A 311 3.40 -29.34 3.17
CA THR A 311 2.18 -28.53 3.00
C THR A 311 0.99 -29.34 3.48
N VAL A 312 0.15 -28.73 4.32
CA VAL A 312 -1.06 -29.37 4.86
C VAL A 312 -2.27 -28.73 4.20
N ILE A 313 -3.08 -29.55 3.53
CA ILE A 313 -4.33 -29.12 2.89
C ILE A 313 -5.49 -29.83 3.59
N THR A 314 -6.46 -29.08 4.09
CA THR A 314 -7.61 -29.61 4.83
C THR A 314 -8.91 -29.07 4.25
N GLY A 315 -9.84 -29.98 3.94
CA GLY A 315 -11.20 -29.68 3.49
C GLY A 315 -12.23 -30.35 4.40
N SER A 316 -13.39 -29.70 4.64
CA SER A 316 -14.53 -30.30 5.33
C SER A 316 -15.57 -30.79 4.31
N GLY A 317 -15.32 -31.97 3.74
CA GLY A 317 -16.13 -32.51 2.63
C GLY A 317 -17.62 -32.66 2.98
N GLY A 318 -18.49 -32.13 2.11
CA GLY A 318 -19.92 -32.39 2.09
C GLY A 318 -20.41 -32.49 0.65
N GLY A 319 -20.95 -33.65 0.27
CA GLY A 319 -21.77 -33.89 -0.94
C GLY A 319 -21.09 -33.84 -2.31
N ASN A 320 -20.30 -32.81 -2.62
CA ASN A 320 -19.81 -32.52 -3.98
C ASN A 320 -18.31 -32.10 -4.01
N GLY A 321 -17.42 -33.05 -3.75
CA GLY A 321 -16.11 -33.18 -4.43
C GLY A 321 -15.16 -31.98 -4.46
N GLY A 322 -14.73 -31.47 -3.31
CA GLY A 322 -13.55 -30.59 -3.26
C GLY A 322 -12.25 -31.37 -3.47
N THR A 323 -11.31 -30.83 -4.26
CA THR A 323 -10.01 -31.47 -4.54
C THR A 323 -8.90 -30.81 -3.72
N GLY A 324 -8.02 -31.60 -3.10
CA GLY A 324 -6.88 -31.05 -2.36
C GLY A 324 -5.87 -30.37 -3.30
N VAL A 325 -5.34 -31.13 -4.25
CA VAL A 325 -4.44 -30.64 -5.32
C VAL A 325 -5.01 -31.09 -6.66
N TYR A 326 -5.26 -30.15 -7.56
CA TYR A 326 -5.74 -30.41 -8.91
C TYR A 326 -4.75 -29.84 -9.93
N ALA A 327 -4.30 -30.69 -10.85
CA ALA A 327 -3.38 -30.33 -11.91
C ALA A 327 -3.94 -30.77 -13.26
N THR A 328 -3.90 -29.90 -14.26
CA THR A 328 -4.26 -30.23 -15.65
C THR A 328 -3.08 -30.01 -16.58
N GLY A 329 -2.90 -30.92 -17.55
CA GLY A 329 -1.94 -30.74 -18.64
C GLY A 329 -2.46 -29.79 -19.72
N GLU A 330 -1.71 -29.70 -20.84
CA GLU A 330 -2.15 -28.98 -22.03
C GLU A 330 -3.50 -29.48 -22.54
N ARG A 331 -4.27 -28.57 -23.12
CA ARG A 331 -5.56 -28.86 -23.77
C ARG A 331 -5.41 -28.75 -25.27
#